data_AF-A0A1S9CQV1-F1
#
_entry.id   AF-A0A1S9CQV1-F1
#
_cell.length_a   1.000
_cell.length_b   1.000
_cell.length_c   1.000
_cell.angle_alpha   90.00
_cell.angle_beta   90.00
_cell.angle_gamma   90.00
#
_symmetry.space_group_name_H-M   'P 1'
#
loop_
_entity.id
_entity.type
_entity.pdbx_description
1 polymer ?
#
loop_
_entity_poly.entity_id
_entity_poly.type
_entity_poly.pdbx_seq_one_letter_code
_entity_poly.pdbx_strand_id
1 'polypeptide(L)'
;MDNTENIIQSRTRVSEKPAFAQGVAEIPHLIKALVSTLIASQSFEWNLIYPSSIGSVSDVAIISTTTTFNKTFYIMFKREKLNEMEIKIGTALNDAQDDLADLKQSEWTQYSWYTENITLYEWLPVEYLMNFNQDSINIVLQGDATLDTLPYNNYLISYCYIGSLLSYDGATVDEEYNFVVTSGAANAPTDHDTFGVHTANGVTDIAAVGTFTGVPYQSHNVGQFTDNQFGEKHILTSSRYTGNYHFSEVVVMHHVDGVRGKLQNVIIGDKFGITHRDELYSDRGTEDEKIYLMVNVNAPYSFIGNSGNIFHGLALRKI
;
A
#
# COMPACT_ATOMS: atom_id res chain seq x y z
N MET A 1 -37.27 -9.54 -28.93
CA MET A 1 -36.13 -10.43 -28.66
C MET A 1 -34.92 -9.74 -29.25
N ASP A 2 -34.02 -9.10 -28.54
CA ASP A 2 -33.76 -9.01 -27.10
C ASP A 2 -33.17 -7.63 -26.81
N ASN A 3 -33.75 -6.93 -25.83
CA ASN A 3 -33.04 -5.86 -25.13
C ASN A 3 -32.15 -6.56 -24.10
N THR A 4 -30.91 -6.85 -24.45
CA THR A 4 -29.89 -7.18 -23.44
C THR A 4 -29.59 -5.91 -22.66
N GLU A 5 -30.28 -5.74 -21.55
CA GLU A 5 -29.94 -4.77 -20.51
C GLU A 5 -28.56 -5.15 -19.97
N ASN A 6 -27.53 -4.37 -20.35
CA ASN A 6 -26.23 -4.42 -19.69
C ASN A 6 -26.35 -3.76 -18.31
N ILE A 7 -26.93 -4.49 -17.36
CA ILE A 7 -26.98 -4.09 -15.95
C ILE A 7 -25.63 -4.47 -15.33
N ILE A 8 -24.69 -3.52 -15.32
CA ILE A 8 -23.51 -3.60 -14.45
C ILE A 8 -23.94 -3.09 -13.07
N GLN A 9 -24.54 -3.95 -12.26
CA GLN A 9 -24.60 -3.71 -10.82
C GLN A 9 -23.34 -4.29 -10.19
N SER A 10 -22.30 -3.47 -10.04
CA SER A 10 -21.18 -3.81 -9.16
C SER A 10 -21.67 -3.64 -7.72
N ARG A 11 -22.14 -4.73 -7.12
CA ARG A 11 -22.04 -4.84 -5.67
C ARG A 11 -20.56 -5.16 -5.38
N THR A 12 -20.07 -4.69 -4.26
CA THR A 12 -18.65 -4.81 -3.90
C THR A 12 -18.60 -5.76 -2.70
N ARG A 13 -17.80 -6.82 -2.79
CA ARG A 13 -17.38 -7.60 -1.62
C ARG A 13 -16.87 -6.63 -0.56
N VAL A 14 -17.51 -6.58 0.60
CA VAL A 14 -17.17 -5.60 1.64
C VAL A 14 -15.80 -5.98 2.20
N SER A 15 -14.82 -5.08 2.10
CA SER A 15 -13.53 -5.29 2.76
C SER A 15 -13.76 -5.40 4.27
N GLU A 16 -13.15 -6.42 4.87
CA GLU A 16 -13.21 -6.60 6.32
C GLU A 16 -12.73 -5.33 7.02
N LYS A 17 -13.37 -5.00 8.14
CA LYS A 17 -13.03 -3.82 8.93
C LYS A 17 -11.56 -3.91 9.38
N PRO A 18 -10.70 -2.95 9.01
CA PRO A 18 -9.30 -2.99 9.41
C PRO A 18 -9.14 -2.61 10.89
N ALA A 19 -8.05 -3.07 11.52
CA ALA A 19 -7.49 -2.37 12.66
C ALA A 19 -6.73 -1.14 12.17
N PHE A 20 -6.70 -0.10 12.98
CA PHE A 20 -5.94 1.10 12.74
C PHE A 20 -4.96 1.32 13.90
N ALA A 21 -3.70 1.57 13.57
CA ALA A 21 -2.64 1.84 14.53
C ALA A 21 -1.86 3.08 14.11
N GLN A 22 -1.47 3.86 15.11
CA GLN A 22 -0.59 5.02 14.94
C GLN A 22 0.48 4.94 16.02
N GLY A 23 1.71 5.21 15.65
CA GLY A 23 2.81 5.21 16.59
C GLY A 23 4.03 5.94 16.07
N VAL A 24 5.02 6.06 16.94
CA VAL A 24 6.33 6.65 16.63
C VAL A 24 7.39 5.66 17.06
N ALA A 25 8.42 5.50 16.24
CA ALA A 25 9.58 4.67 16.55
C ALA A 25 10.86 5.39 16.15
N GLU A 26 11.94 5.17 16.89
CA GLU A 26 13.28 5.55 16.44
C GLU A 26 13.67 4.71 15.23
N ILE A 27 14.53 5.23 14.35
CA ILE A 27 14.91 4.57 13.09
C ILE A 27 15.37 3.11 13.30
N PRO A 28 16.25 2.76 14.26
CA PRO A 28 16.67 1.37 14.50
C PRO A 28 15.56 0.45 15.03
N HIS A 29 14.45 1.02 15.50
CA HIS A 29 13.34 0.28 16.11
C HIS A 29 12.08 0.30 15.25
N LEU A 30 12.13 0.92 14.07
CA LEU A 30 10.99 1.07 13.19
C LEU A 30 10.41 -0.28 12.75
N ILE A 31 11.23 -1.18 12.19
CA ILE A 31 10.76 -2.50 11.75
C ILE A 31 10.17 -3.28 12.93
N LYS A 32 10.84 -3.25 14.09
CA LYS A 32 10.33 -3.88 15.32
C LYS A 32 8.97 -3.32 15.73
N ALA A 33 8.77 -2.01 15.67
CA ALA A 33 7.51 -1.37 16.03
C ALA A 33 6.37 -1.74 15.05
N LEU A 34 6.64 -1.77 13.74
CA LEU A 34 5.67 -2.17 12.73
C LEU A 34 5.26 -3.64 12.92
N VAL A 35 6.24 -4.54 13.05
CA VAL A 35 5.99 -5.97 13.25
C VAL A 35 5.27 -6.22 14.58
N SER A 36 5.68 -5.56 15.67
CA SER A 36 5.02 -5.69 16.98
C SER A 36 3.54 -5.30 16.90
N THR A 37 3.22 -4.25 16.15
CA THR A 37 1.84 -3.78 15.95
C THR A 37 1.02 -4.82 15.20
N LEU A 38 1.56 -5.42 14.14
CA LEU A 38 0.88 -6.44 13.35
C LEU A 38 0.58 -7.70 14.16
N ILE A 39 1.59 -8.24 14.87
CA ILE A 39 1.45 -9.50 15.63
C ILE A 39 0.64 -9.33 16.93
N ALA A 40 0.49 -8.12 17.45
CA ALA A 40 -0.29 -7.85 18.65
C ALA A 40 -1.80 -7.93 18.40
N SER A 41 -2.25 -7.80 17.14
CA SER A 41 -3.66 -7.93 16.80
C SER A 41 -4.07 -9.39 16.80
N GLN A 42 -4.75 -9.84 17.85
CA GLN A 42 -5.27 -11.21 17.94
C GLN A 42 -6.33 -11.54 16.88
N SER A 43 -6.92 -10.51 16.25
CA SER A 43 -7.94 -10.68 15.21
C SER A 43 -7.37 -11.06 13.86
N PHE A 44 -6.06 -10.89 13.63
CA PHE A 44 -5.44 -11.10 12.32
C PHE A 44 -4.23 -12.02 12.45
N GLU A 45 -4.15 -13.06 11.61
CA GLU A 45 -3.14 -14.13 11.69
C GLU A 45 -1.76 -13.73 11.14
N TRP A 46 -1.21 -12.61 11.59
CA TRP A 46 0.15 -12.18 11.26
C TRP A 46 1.17 -12.85 12.18
N ASN A 47 2.12 -13.59 11.60
CA ASN A 47 3.10 -14.38 12.34
C ASN A 47 4.53 -13.95 12.00
N LEU A 48 5.33 -13.70 13.04
CA LEU A 48 6.77 -13.48 12.89
C LEU A 48 7.48 -14.81 12.61
N ILE A 49 8.22 -14.87 11.51
CA ILE A 49 9.03 -16.02 11.09
C ILE A 49 10.48 -15.80 11.47
N TYR A 50 11.03 -14.65 11.11
CA TYR A 50 12.42 -14.30 11.36
C TYR A 50 12.55 -12.86 11.86
N PRO A 51 13.40 -12.59 12.85
CA PRO A 51 14.01 -13.54 13.79
C PRO A 51 12.94 -14.27 14.62
N SER A 52 13.33 -15.35 15.31
CA SER A 52 12.41 -16.21 16.08
C SER A 52 11.72 -15.53 17.27
N SER A 53 12.09 -14.30 17.61
CA SER A 53 11.45 -13.52 18.66
C SER A 53 11.37 -12.04 18.30
N ILE A 54 10.27 -11.39 18.70
CA ILE A 54 10.07 -9.96 18.50
C ILE A 54 11.16 -9.12 19.20
N GLY A 55 11.74 -9.64 20.28
CA GLY A 55 12.83 -9.00 21.01
C GLY A 55 14.09 -8.82 20.15
N SER A 56 14.35 -9.77 19.27
CA SER A 56 15.53 -9.84 18.39
C SER A 56 15.39 -9.07 17.09
N VAL A 57 14.20 -8.56 16.77
CA VAL A 57 13.98 -7.76 15.55
C VAL A 57 14.80 -6.47 15.64
N SER A 58 15.65 -6.26 14.64
CA SER A 58 16.37 -5.00 14.42
C SER A 58 16.06 -4.49 13.00
N ASP A 59 16.95 -4.75 12.06
CA ASP A 59 16.92 -4.23 10.70
C ASP A 59 16.34 -5.21 9.69
N VAL A 60 16.04 -6.43 10.11
CA VAL A 60 15.43 -7.45 9.26
C VAL A 60 14.29 -8.12 10.02
N ALA A 61 13.16 -8.29 9.34
CA ALA A 61 12.08 -9.14 9.81
C ALA A 61 11.38 -9.81 8.64
N ILE A 62 11.01 -11.08 8.80
CA ILE A 62 10.11 -11.80 7.91
C ILE A 62 8.85 -12.12 8.69
N ILE A 63 7.72 -11.67 8.17
CA ILE A 63 6.39 -12.04 8.67
C ILE A 63 5.66 -12.85 7.63
N SER A 64 4.64 -13.58 8.08
CA SER A 64 3.72 -14.31 7.21
C SER A 64 2.27 -14.01 7.58
N THR A 65 1.40 -14.14 6.60
CA THR A 65 -0.06 -14.18 6.80
C THR A 65 -0.63 -15.31 5.96
N THR A 66 -1.70 -15.91 6.45
CA THR A 66 -2.57 -16.75 5.64
C THR A 66 -3.80 -15.93 5.25
N THR A 67 -3.92 -15.59 3.97
CA THR A 67 -5.05 -14.78 3.47
C THR A 67 -6.37 -15.54 3.56
N THR A 68 -7.49 -14.85 3.40
CA THR A 68 -8.84 -15.43 3.40
C THR A 68 -9.06 -16.54 2.35
N PHE A 69 -8.19 -16.61 1.32
CA PHE A 69 -8.16 -17.71 0.33
C PHE A 69 -7.28 -18.90 0.75
N ASN A 70 -6.86 -18.98 2.02
CA ASN A 70 -6.05 -20.07 2.58
C ASN A 70 -4.68 -20.27 1.88
N LYS A 71 -4.04 -19.15 1.51
CA LYS A 71 -2.68 -19.12 0.96
C LYS A 71 -1.77 -18.33 1.88
N THR A 72 -0.57 -18.85 2.09
CA THR A 72 0.45 -18.21 2.92
C THR A 72 1.38 -17.38 2.04
N PHE A 73 1.55 -16.11 2.42
CA PHE A 73 2.52 -15.21 1.82
C PHE A 73 3.51 -14.75 2.87
N TYR A 74 4.72 -14.43 2.43
CA TYR A 74 5.80 -13.94 3.25
C TYR A 74 6.13 -12.52 2.86
N ILE A 75 6.38 -11.68 3.85
CA ILE A 75 6.80 -10.29 3.67
C ILE A 75 8.11 -10.12 4.43
N MET A 76 9.14 -9.67 3.73
CA MET A 76 10.43 -9.35 4.29
C MET A 76 10.59 -7.83 4.33
N PHE A 77 10.86 -7.30 5.52
CA PHE A 77 11.32 -5.94 5.74
C PHE A 77 12.82 -5.98 5.99
N LYS A 78 13.56 -5.10 5.33
CA LYS A 78 15.00 -4.95 5.50
C LYS A 78 15.38 -3.48 5.53
N ARG A 79 16.26 -3.06 6.43
CA ARG A 79 16.73 -1.68 6.52
C ARG A 79 18.25 -1.64 6.49
N GLU A 80 18.81 -1.16 5.38
CA GLU A 80 20.26 -0.95 5.28
C GLU A 80 20.68 0.50 5.52
N LYS A 81 19.77 1.46 5.31
CA LYS A 81 20.03 2.89 5.45
C LYS A 81 19.14 3.51 6.53
N LEU A 82 19.45 4.75 6.92
CA LEU A 82 18.66 5.49 7.93
C LEU A 82 17.45 6.20 7.33
N ASN A 83 17.42 6.43 6.02
CA ASN A 83 16.36 7.18 5.34
C ASN A 83 15.30 6.30 4.66
N GLU A 84 15.56 5.00 4.55
CA GLU A 84 14.72 4.06 3.81
C GLU A 84 14.82 2.64 4.34
N MET A 85 13.79 1.85 4.03
CA MET A 85 13.77 0.40 4.13
C MET A 85 13.43 -0.19 2.77
N GLU A 86 13.65 -1.49 2.63
CA GLU A 86 13.30 -2.28 1.46
C GLU A 86 12.30 -3.35 1.89
N ILE A 87 11.34 -3.60 1.00
CA ILE A 87 10.26 -4.56 1.21
C ILE A 87 10.33 -5.58 0.08
N LYS A 88 10.12 -6.85 0.42
CA LYS A 88 10.01 -7.93 -0.54
C LYS A 88 8.87 -8.85 -0.18
N ILE A 89 8.14 -9.34 -1.18
CA ILE A 89 7.09 -10.33 -0.99
C ILE A 89 7.49 -11.66 -1.61
N GLY A 90 7.05 -12.77 -1.00
CA GLY A 90 7.38 -14.12 -1.47
C GLY A 90 6.30 -15.14 -1.17
N THR A 91 6.40 -16.27 -1.86
CA THR A 91 5.49 -17.43 -1.69
C THR A 91 6.13 -18.59 -0.95
N ALA A 92 7.45 -18.54 -0.70
CA ALA A 92 8.18 -19.53 0.06
C ALA A 92 9.42 -18.93 0.73
N LEU A 93 9.87 -19.60 1.79
CA LEU A 93 11.13 -19.30 2.49
C LEU A 93 12.26 -20.18 1.95
N ASN A 94 13.50 -19.73 2.12
CA ASN A 94 14.68 -20.56 1.93
C ASN A 94 14.77 -21.67 3.01
N ASP A 95 15.71 -22.60 2.86
CA ASP A 95 15.88 -23.72 3.79
C ASP A 95 16.24 -23.27 5.21
N ALA A 96 16.91 -22.14 5.36
CA ALA A 96 17.32 -21.57 6.65
C ALA A 96 16.23 -20.73 7.34
N GLN A 97 15.13 -20.43 6.63
CA GLN A 97 14.02 -19.58 7.08
C GLN A 97 14.45 -18.15 7.50
N ASP A 98 15.56 -17.66 6.98
CA ASP A 98 16.10 -16.32 7.21
C ASP A 98 16.06 -15.42 5.95
N ASP A 99 15.62 -15.97 4.82
CA ASP A 99 15.37 -15.27 3.57
C ASP A 99 14.20 -15.90 2.81
N LEU A 100 13.74 -15.23 1.75
CA LEU A 100 12.76 -15.76 0.82
C LEU A 100 13.42 -16.71 -0.19
N ALA A 101 12.66 -17.70 -0.68
CA ALA A 101 13.19 -18.66 -1.64
C ALA A 101 13.49 -18.02 -2.99
N ASP A 102 14.61 -18.44 -3.59
CA ASP A 102 15.00 -18.03 -4.94
C ASP A 102 13.89 -18.29 -5.97
N LEU A 103 13.69 -17.31 -6.86
CA LEU A 103 12.65 -17.30 -7.89
C LEU A 103 11.20 -17.40 -7.37
N LYS A 104 10.99 -17.35 -6.05
CA LYS A 104 9.68 -17.30 -5.38
C LYS A 104 9.53 -16.03 -4.53
N GLN A 105 10.19 -14.98 -4.98
CA GLN A 105 10.27 -13.69 -4.31
C GLN A 105 10.29 -12.56 -5.34
N SER A 106 9.73 -11.41 -4.99
CA SER A 106 9.78 -10.19 -5.80
C SER A 106 11.18 -9.58 -5.78
N GLU A 107 11.41 -8.59 -6.64
CA GLU A 107 12.52 -7.67 -6.46
C GLU A 107 12.30 -6.78 -5.22
N TRP A 108 13.38 -6.12 -4.78
CA TRP A 108 13.33 -5.20 -3.65
C TRP A 108 12.55 -3.93 -4.00
N THR A 109 11.54 -3.64 -3.20
CA THR A 109 10.68 -2.47 -3.31
C THR A 109 11.12 -1.43 -2.27
N GLN A 110 11.62 -0.28 -2.72
CA GLN A 110 12.18 0.76 -1.85
C GLN A 110 11.11 1.59 -1.15
N TYR A 111 11.27 1.84 0.15
CA TYR A 111 10.33 2.60 0.96
C TYR A 111 11.05 3.63 1.83
N SER A 112 11.05 4.89 1.40
CA SER A 112 11.86 5.97 2.00
C SER A 112 11.00 6.98 2.76
N TRP A 113 11.47 7.52 3.87
CA TRP A 113 10.82 8.62 4.62
C TRP A 113 11.67 9.91 4.66
N TYR A 114 12.88 9.85 4.13
CA TYR A 114 13.71 11.01 3.82
C TYR A 114 14.44 10.85 2.48
N THR A 115 14.86 11.96 1.88
CA THR A 115 15.84 11.93 0.78
C THR A 115 17.26 11.70 1.29
N GLU A 116 18.17 11.28 0.42
CA GLU A 116 19.57 10.99 0.77
C GLU A 116 20.41 12.24 1.08
N ASN A 117 19.87 13.45 0.89
CA ASN A 117 20.64 14.69 0.97
C ASN A 117 20.80 15.25 2.40
N ILE A 118 20.39 14.51 3.44
CA ILE A 118 20.42 14.98 4.83
C ILE A 118 21.21 14.05 5.74
N THR A 119 21.87 14.65 6.74
CA THR A 119 22.53 13.90 7.81
C THR A 119 21.47 13.40 8.78
N LEU A 120 21.31 12.07 8.83
CA LEU A 120 20.38 11.41 9.73
C LEU A 120 21.09 10.84 10.96
N TYR A 121 20.36 10.78 12.07
CA TYR A 121 20.77 10.16 13.31
C TYR A 121 19.79 9.05 13.70
N GLU A 122 20.29 8.01 14.36
CA GLU A 122 19.48 6.86 14.76
C GLU A 122 18.32 7.20 15.70
N TRP A 123 18.51 8.18 16.59
CA TRP A 123 17.50 8.60 17.56
C TRP A 123 16.32 9.36 16.93
N LEU A 124 16.36 9.64 15.62
CA LEU A 124 15.31 10.40 14.98
C LEU A 124 13.99 9.62 14.98
N PRO A 125 12.88 10.28 15.35
CA PRO A 125 11.58 9.65 15.32
C PRO A 125 11.08 9.52 13.88
N VAL A 126 10.48 8.38 13.59
CA VAL A 126 9.67 8.11 12.40
C VAL A 126 8.26 7.79 12.88
N GLU A 127 7.30 8.57 12.41
CA GLU A 127 5.89 8.31 12.67
C GLU A 127 5.34 7.35 11.63
N TYR A 128 4.54 6.39 12.08
CA TYR A 128 3.81 5.48 11.23
C TYR A 128 2.31 5.55 11.49
N LEU A 129 1.56 5.53 10.40
CA LEU A 129 0.12 5.31 10.36
C LEU A 129 -0.10 3.99 9.63
N MET A 130 -0.86 3.09 10.21
CA MET A 130 -1.10 1.78 9.63
C MET A 130 -2.56 1.42 9.74
N ASN A 131 -3.14 0.91 8.65
CA ASN A 131 -4.33 0.09 8.74
C ASN A 131 -4.02 -1.31 8.23
N PHE A 132 -4.65 -2.31 8.82
CA PHE A 132 -4.38 -3.69 8.43
C PHE A 132 -5.56 -4.59 8.77
N ASN A 133 -5.73 -5.64 7.98
CA ASN A 133 -6.62 -6.78 8.25
C ASN A 133 -5.83 -8.08 8.01
N GLN A 134 -6.50 -9.23 7.94
CA GLN A 134 -5.83 -10.50 7.65
C GLN A 134 -5.20 -10.53 6.25
N ASP A 135 -5.79 -9.79 5.31
CA ASP A 135 -5.47 -9.84 3.89
C ASP A 135 -4.51 -8.74 3.42
N SER A 136 -4.42 -7.63 4.12
CA SER A 136 -3.73 -6.43 3.64
C SER A 136 -3.21 -5.53 4.76
N ILE A 137 -2.16 -4.78 4.43
CA ILE A 137 -1.52 -3.77 5.25
C ILE A 137 -1.37 -2.52 4.38
N ASN A 138 -1.85 -1.39 4.87
CA ASN A 138 -1.50 -0.08 4.37
C ASN A 138 -0.64 0.63 5.41
N ILE A 139 0.53 1.11 5.02
CA ILE A 139 1.46 1.83 5.89
C ILE A 139 1.73 3.20 5.30
N VAL A 140 1.78 4.22 6.15
CA VAL A 140 2.32 5.53 5.81
C VAL A 140 3.41 5.84 6.80
N LEU A 141 4.58 6.18 6.28
CA LEU A 141 5.74 6.60 7.06
C LEU A 141 6.05 8.05 6.82
N GLN A 142 6.44 8.71 7.90
CA GLN A 142 6.77 10.12 7.94
C GLN A 142 7.98 10.31 8.82
N GLY A 143 9.01 10.99 8.30
CA GLY A 143 10.12 11.43 9.12
C GLY A 143 9.73 12.51 10.14
N ASP A 144 10.72 13.08 10.78
CA ASP A 144 10.64 14.32 11.53
C ASP A 144 10.79 15.51 10.56
N ALA A 145 9.75 16.34 10.47
CA ALA A 145 9.75 17.51 9.60
C ALA A 145 10.78 18.59 10.04
N THR A 146 11.30 18.54 11.26
CA THR A 146 12.28 19.53 11.76
C THR A 146 13.63 19.44 11.04
N LEU A 147 13.95 18.30 10.46
CA LEU A 147 15.16 18.10 9.64
C LEU A 147 15.01 18.58 8.20
N ASP A 148 13.81 19.02 7.82
CA ASP A 148 13.59 19.55 6.49
C ASP A 148 14.20 20.95 6.39
N THR A 149 15.41 21.00 5.85
CA THR A 149 16.14 22.24 5.60
C THR A 149 15.93 22.69 4.16
N LEU A 150 16.11 24.00 3.90
CA LEU A 150 15.97 24.61 2.57
C LEU A 150 16.76 23.76 1.53
N PRO A 151 16.12 23.25 0.46
CA PRO A 151 14.89 23.74 -0.19
C PRO A 151 13.56 23.11 0.27
N TYR A 152 13.49 22.46 1.44
CA TYR A 152 12.28 21.83 1.99
C TYR A 152 11.71 20.70 1.14
N ASN A 153 12.61 19.81 0.68
CA ASN A 153 12.28 18.66 -0.14
C ASN A 153 12.82 17.35 0.45
N ASN A 154 13.31 17.36 1.68
CA ASN A 154 13.97 16.21 2.28
C ASN A 154 13.00 15.33 3.05
N TYR A 155 11.97 15.94 3.65
CA TYR A 155 10.93 15.26 4.41
C TYR A 155 9.93 14.56 3.49
N LEU A 156 9.77 13.24 3.64
CA LEU A 156 8.85 12.45 2.85
C LEU A 156 7.74 11.83 3.73
N ILE A 157 6.52 11.92 3.19
CA ILE A 157 5.33 11.18 3.55
C ILE A 157 5.15 10.13 2.46
N SER A 158 5.49 8.89 2.78
CA SER A 158 5.49 7.79 1.83
C SER A 158 4.46 6.75 2.22
N TYR A 159 3.70 6.29 1.24
CA TYR A 159 2.70 5.24 1.42
C TYR A 159 3.24 3.90 0.91
N CYS A 160 2.82 2.81 1.55
CA CYS A 160 3.08 1.45 1.14
C CYS A 160 1.81 0.60 1.29
N TYR A 161 1.56 -0.26 0.31
CA TYR A 161 0.54 -1.29 0.35
C TYR A 161 1.20 -2.66 0.24
N ILE A 162 0.76 -3.61 1.08
CA ILE A 162 1.17 -5.01 0.99
C ILE A 162 -0.05 -5.86 1.28
N GLY A 163 -0.47 -6.71 0.37
CA GLY A 163 -1.68 -7.49 0.61
C GLY A 163 -2.37 -8.02 -0.61
N SER A 164 -3.50 -8.68 -0.38
CA SER A 164 -4.33 -9.20 -1.45
C SER A 164 -5.29 -8.16 -2.01
N LEU A 165 -5.52 -8.19 -3.33
CA LEU A 165 -6.47 -7.27 -3.95
C LEU A 165 -7.90 -7.72 -3.69
N LEU A 166 -8.80 -6.76 -3.51
CA LEU A 166 -10.23 -7.01 -3.49
C LEU A 166 -10.73 -7.28 -4.91
N SER A 167 -11.29 -8.47 -5.12
CA SER A 167 -11.94 -8.82 -6.39
C SER A 167 -13.30 -8.13 -6.56
N TYR A 168 -13.75 -8.01 -7.80
CA TYR A 168 -15.09 -7.54 -8.13
C TYR A 168 -16.12 -8.66 -8.00
N ASP A 169 -17.37 -8.31 -7.69
CA ASP A 169 -18.45 -9.29 -7.65
C ASP A 169 -18.67 -9.92 -9.04
N GLY A 170 -18.77 -11.25 -9.08
CA GLY A 170 -18.91 -12.01 -10.32
C GLY A 170 -17.62 -12.18 -11.12
N ALA A 171 -16.49 -11.63 -10.66
CA ALA A 171 -15.19 -11.88 -11.27
C ALA A 171 -14.68 -13.29 -10.94
N THR A 172 -13.80 -13.80 -11.80
CA THR A 172 -13.03 -15.00 -11.48
C THR A 172 -12.08 -14.64 -10.34
N VAL A 173 -12.19 -15.36 -9.22
CA VAL A 173 -11.34 -15.11 -8.05
C VAL A 173 -9.97 -15.71 -8.33
N ASP A 174 -8.96 -14.85 -8.42
CA ASP A 174 -7.57 -15.27 -8.38
C ASP A 174 -7.18 -15.44 -6.91
N GLU A 175 -7.08 -16.69 -6.48
CA GLU A 175 -6.70 -17.03 -5.10
C GLU A 175 -5.20 -17.33 -4.97
N GLU A 176 -4.48 -17.44 -6.09
CA GLU A 176 -3.09 -17.93 -6.08
C GLU A 176 -2.07 -16.80 -6.19
N TYR A 177 -2.34 -15.80 -7.04
CA TYR A 177 -1.36 -14.78 -7.38
C TYR A 177 -1.76 -13.37 -6.94
N ASN A 178 -2.94 -13.24 -6.33
CA ASN A 178 -3.59 -11.96 -6.04
C ASN A 178 -3.01 -11.21 -4.82
N PHE A 179 -1.73 -11.41 -4.52
CA PHE A 179 -1.00 -10.71 -3.46
C PHE A 179 0.02 -9.74 -4.10
N VAL A 180 0.08 -8.52 -3.60
CA VAL A 180 0.85 -7.44 -4.23
C VAL A 180 1.61 -6.58 -3.21
N VAL A 181 2.61 -5.86 -3.70
CA VAL A 181 3.33 -4.81 -2.95
C VAL A 181 3.51 -3.56 -3.81
N THR A 182 3.38 -2.39 -3.17
CA THR A 182 3.86 -1.12 -3.72
C THR A 182 4.28 -0.15 -2.61
N SER A 183 5.20 0.77 -2.90
CA SER A 183 5.66 1.79 -1.95
C SER A 183 6.07 3.10 -2.61
N GLY A 184 6.27 4.13 -1.80
CA GLY A 184 6.86 5.40 -2.19
C GLY A 184 8.36 5.47 -1.86
N ALA A 185 9.18 5.94 -2.80
CA ALA A 185 10.62 6.07 -2.64
C ALA A 185 11.12 7.49 -2.94
N ALA A 186 12.27 7.83 -2.36
CA ALA A 186 12.99 9.06 -2.63
C ALA A 186 13.70 9.05 -4.00
N ASN A 187 14.17 7.87 -4.41
CA ASN A 187 14.97 7.67 -5.61
C ASN A 187 14.19 6.92 -6.69
N ALA A 188 14.62 7.08 -7.94
CA ALA A 188 14.06 6.31 -9.03
C ALA A 188 14.34 4.81 -8.80
N PRO A 189 13.36 3.93 -9.00
CA PRO A 189 13.61 2.50 -8.90
C PRO A 189 14.62 2.04 -9.95
N THR A 190 15.28 0.93 -9.66
CA THR A 190 16.11 0.23 -10.65
C THR A 190 15.23 -0.73 -11.43
N ASP A 191 15.39 -0.76 -12.75
CA ASP A 191 14.71 -1.74 -13.59
C ASP A 191 15.46 -3.08 -13.53
N HIS A 192 14.69 -4.16 -13.41
CA HIS A 192 15.19 -5.53 -13.34
C HIS A 192 14.56 -6.36 -14.46
N ASP A 193 15.29 -7.36 -14.95
CA ASP A 193 14.79 -8.29 -15.98
C ASP A 193 14.69 -9.74 -15.47
N THR A 194 14.71 -9.94 -14.14
CA THR A 194 14.78 -11.26 -13.48
C THR A 194 13.67 -12.20 -13.92
N PHE A 195 12.46 -11.68 -14.09
CA PHE A 195 11.27 -12.43 -14.55
C PHE A 195 10.80 -11.98 -15.94
N GLY A 196 11.70 -11.36 -16.72
CA GLY A 196 11.43 -10.81 -18.05
C GLY A 196 11.25 -9.29 -18.08
N VAL A 197 10.91 -8.77 -19.25
CA VAL A 197 10.90 -7.33 -19.59
C VAL A 197 9.91 -6.49 -18.78
N HIS A 198 8.90 -7.13 -18.17
CA HIS A 198 7.90 -6.46 -17.34
C HIS A 198 8.03 -6.85 -15.86
N THR A 199 9.23 -7.22 -15.41
CA THR A 199 9.48 -7.43 -13.98
C THR A 199 9.19 -6.15 -13.21
N ALA A 200 8.41 -6.26 -12.13
CA ALA A 200 8.02 -5.13 -11.31
C ALA A 200 9.14 -4.64 -10.39
N ASN A 201 9.18 -3.33 -10.16
CA ASN A 201 10.06 -2.72 -9.15
C ASN A 201 9.32 -2.39 -7.83
N GLY A 202 7.98 -2.37 -7.84
CA GLY A 202 7.13 -2.09 -6.69
C GLY A 202 7.09 -0.63 -6.24
N VAL A 203 7.81 0.29 -6.89
CA VAL A 203 7.80 1.71 -6.54
C VAL A 203 6.94 2.51 -7.50
N THR A 204 7.27 2.47 -8.80
CA THR A 204 6.50 3.17 -9.85
C THR A 204 5.38 2.31 -10.42
N ASP A 205 5.40 1.01 -10.09
CA ASP A 205 4.39 0.02 -10.42
C ASP A 205 3.94 -0.73 -9.14
N ILE A 206 2.99 -1.65 -9.32
CA ILE A 206 2.57 -2.61 -8.31
C ILE A 206 3.14 -3.98 -8.68
N ALA A 207 3.97 -4.54 -7.80
CA ALA A 207 4.53 -5.87 -7.97
C ALA A 207 3.54 -6.92 -7.46
N ALA A 208 3.05 -7.78 -8.35
CA ALA A 208 2.12 -8.85 -7.99
C ALA A 208 2.78 -10.23 -8.08
N VAL A 209 2.43 -11.16 -7.18
CA VAL A 209 3.08 -12.49 -7.11
C VAL A 209 3.11 -13.21 -8.46
N GLY A 210 2.05 -13.09 -9.25
CA GLY A 210 2.04 -13.57 -10.64
C GLY A 210 0.90 -13.01 -11.46
N THR A 211 0.91 -13.22 -12.78
CA THR A 211 -0.19 -12.85 -13.69
C THR A 211 -1.24 -13.96 -13.77
N PHE A 212 -2.35 -13.72 -14.45
CA PHE A 212 -3.36 -14.77 -14.69
C PHE A 212 -2.76 -15.96 -15.48
N THR A 213 -1.79 -15.69 -16.36
CA THR A 213 -1.05 -16.70 -17.11
C THR A 213 0.08 -17.37 -16.33
N GLY A 214 0.28 -17.01 -15.06
CA GLY A 214 1.29 -17.60 -14.17
C GLY A 214 2.70 -17.04 -14.33
N VAL A 215 2.87 -15.88 -14.97
CA VAL A 215 4.19 -15.23 -15.04
C VAL A 215 4.44 -14.49 -13.72
N PRO A 216 5.51 -14.80 -12.97
CA PRO A 216 5.70 -14.27 -11.63
C PRO A 216 6.17 -12.80 -11.64
N TYR A 217 5.81 -12.05 -10.58
CA TYR A 217 6.37 -10.74 -10.24
C TYR A 217 6.37 -9.68 -11.36
N GLN A 218 5.29 -9.65 -12.15
CA GLN A 218 5.13 -8.69 -13.25
C GLN A 218 4.54 -7.35 -12.77
N SER A 219 4.85 -6.28 -13.50
CA SER A 219 4.40 -4.92 -13.22
C SER A 219 2.92 -4.71 -13.53
N HIS A 220 2.23 -4.08 -12.59
CA HIS A 220 0.83 -3.68 -12.71
C HIS A 220 0.72 -2.18 -12.52
N ASN A 221 -0.20 -1.57 -13.27
CA ASN A 221 -0.48 -0.14 -13.24
C ASN A 221 -1.74 0.17 -12.44
N VAL A 222 -1.85 1.41 -11.99
CA VAL A 222 -3.02 1.90 -11.27
C VAL A 222 -4.00 2.59 -12.19
N GLY A 223 -5.25 2.16 -12.11
CA GLY A 223 -6.44 2.85 -12.61
C GLY A 223 -7.17 3.53 -11.46
N GLN A 224 -7.71 4.71 -11.72
CA GLN A 224 -8.58 5.42 -10.78
C GLN A 224 -9.60 6.22 -11.56
N PHE A 225 -10.81 6.34 -11.02
CA PHE A 225 -11.81 7.25 -11.57
C PHE A 225 -11.76 8.56 -10.80
N THR A 226 -11.32 9.64 -11.44
CA THR A 226 -11.15 10.92 -10.75
C THR A 226 -11.59 12.07 -11.62
N ASP A 227 -12.05 13.13 -10.97
CA ASP A 227 -12.45 14.34 -11.68
C ASP A 227 -11.27 15.04 -12.35
N ASN A 228 -11.59 15.85 -13.36
CA ASN A 228 -10.60 16.64 -14.07
C ASN A 228 -9.79 17.52 -13.10
N GLN A 229 -8.46 17.52 -13.24
CA GLN A 229 -7.55 18.33 -12.43
C GLN A 229 -7.89 19.83 -12.43
N PHE A 230 -8.46 20.37 -13.51
CA PHE A 230 -8.82 21.80 -13.65
C PHE A 230 -10.30 22.09 -13.43
N GLY A 231 -11.11 21.11 -13.04
CA GLY A 231 -12.51 21.36 -12.71
C GLY A 231 -12.64 22.24 -11.47
N GLU A 232 -13.67 23.09 -11.41
CA GLU A 232 -14.03 23.76 -10.16
C GLU A 232 -14.51 22.72 -9.16
N LYS A 233 -13.58 22.25 -8.35
CA LYS A 233 -13.83 21.38 -7.21
C LYS A 233 -14.40 22.25 -6.12
N HIS A 234 -15.71 22.52 -6.21
CA HIS A 234 -16.38 23.38 -5.26
C HIS A 234 -16.15 22.87 -3.84
N ILE A 235 -15.56 23.78 -3.06
CA ILE A 235 -15.35 23.78 -1.62
C ILE A 235 -16.35 22.87 -0.88
N LEU A 236 -15.86 21.69 -0.46
CA LEU A 236 -16.28 20.92 0.73
C LEU A 236 -17.58 20.09 0.71
N THR A 237 -18.22 19.80 -0.42
CA THR A 237 -19.44 18.93 -0.37
C THR A 237 -19.48 17.90 -1.49
N SER A 238 -20.15 16.77 -1.20
CA SER A 238 -20.44 15.75 -2.19
C SER A 238 -21.19 16.30 -3.41
N SER A 239 -21.09 15.58 -4.53
CA SER A 239 -21.86 15.84 -5.74
C SER A 239 -23.32 16.13 -5.41
N ARG A 240 -23.83 17.28 -5.85
CA ARG A 240 -25.25 17.66 -5.65
C ARG A 240 -26.23 16.71 -6.35
N TYR A 241 -25.77 16.00 -7.37
CA TYR A 241 -26.60 15.08 -8.14
C TYR A 241 -26.62 13.66 -7.54
N THR A 242 -25.47 13.18 -7.07
CA THR A 242 -25.31 11.77 -6.67
C THR A 242 -24.97 11.59 -5.19
N GLY A 243 -24.58 12.65 -4.49
CA GLY A 243 -24.04 12.55 -3.14
C GLY A 243 -22.64 11.92 -3.08
N ASN A 244 -22.04 11.59 -4.23
CA ASN A 244 -20.70 10.98 -4.28
C ASN A 244 -19.61 12.03 -4.04
N TYR A 245 -18.57 11.62 -3.31
CA TYR A 245 -17.36 12.41 -3.13
C TYR A 245 -16.37 12.19 -4.28
N HIS A 246 -15.43 13.14 -4.45
CA HIS A 246 -14.38 13.11 -5.48
C HIS A 246 -13.25 12.10 -5.20
N PHE A 247 -13.57 10.99 -4.52
CA PHE A 247 -12.66 9.90 -4.19
C PHE A 247 -13.08 8.64 -4.92
N SER A 248 -12.09 7.86 -5.33
CA SER A 248 -12.27 6.57 -5.97
C SER A 248 -11.46 5.51 -5.25
N GLU A 249 -11.86 4.26 -5.44
CA GLU A 249 -11.02 3.12 -5.13
C GLU A 249 -9.79 3.10 -6.05
N VAL A 250 -8.71 2.51 -5.58
CA VAL A 250 -7.48 2.31 -6.36
C VAL A 250 -7.58 0.98 -7.09
N VAL A 251 -7.76 1.02 -8.40
CA VAL A 251 -7.90 -0.18 -9.25
C VAL A 251 -6.52 -0.61 -9.74
N VAL A 252 -6.24 -1.90 -9.71
CA VAL A 252 -4.99 -2.48 -10.21
C VAL A 252 -5.25 -3.15 -11.56
N MET A 253 -4.39 -2.85 -12.54
CA MET A 253 -4.53 -3.30 -13.92
C MET A 253 -3.22 -3.89 -14.43
N HIS A 254 -3.30 -5.07 -15.05
CA HIS A 254 -2.23 -5.64 -15.83
C HIS A 254 -2.34 -5.15 -17.28
N HIS A 255 -1.20 -4.97 -17.96
CA HIS A 255 -1.16 -4.45 -19.32
C HIS A 255 -1.74 -5.43 -20.36
N VAL A 256 -1.69 -6.75 -20.10
CA VAL A 256 -2.30 -7.79 -20.95
C VAL A 256 -3.61 -8.31 -20.37
N ASP A 257 -3.65 -8.62 -19.07
CA ASP A 257 -4.79 -9.31 -18.45
C ASP A 257 -5.93 -8.36 -18.04
N GLY A 258 -5.71 -7.05 -18.12
CA GLY A 258 -6.70 -6.04 -17.79
C GLY A 258 -6.89 -5.84 -16.29
N VAL A 259 -8.12 -5.49 -15.88
CA VAL A 259 -8.45 -5.13 -14.50
C VAL A 259 -8.41 -6.36 -13.61
N ARG A 260 -7.60 -6.29 -12.54
CA ARG A 260 -7.37 -7.42 -11.63
C ARG A 260 -8.18 -7.32 -10.35
N GLY A 261 -8.23 -6.14 -9.75
CA GLY A 261 -8.85 -5.93 -8.45
C GLY A 261 -8.65 -4.51 -7.95
N LYS A 262 -8.90 -4.30 -6.67
CA LYS A 262 -8.76 -3.01 -6.00
C LYS A 262 -7.89 -3.13 -4.76
N LEU A 263 -7.16 -2.08 -4.42
CA LEU A 263 -6.48 -2.02 -3.12
C LEU A 263 -7.53 -1.98 -2.00
N GLN A 264 -7.24 -2.67 -0.91
CA GLN A 264 -8.13 -2.74 0.25
C GLN A 264 -7.91 -1.57 1.21
N ASN A 265 -8.99 -1.08 1.82
CA ASN A 265 -8.95 -0.11 2.92
C ASN A 265 -8.24 1.21 2.60
N VAL A 266 -8.21 1.58 1.31
CA VAL A 266 -7.63 2.84 0.83
C VAL A 266 -8.47 3.41 -0.30
N ILE A 267 -8.59 4.73 -0.33
CA ILE A 267 -9.20 5.48 -1.43
C ILE A 267 -8.23 6.57 -1.89
N ILE A 268 -8.35 7.00 -3.14
CA ILE A 268 -7.53 8.04 -3.77
C ILE A 268 -8.43 9.16 -4.28
N GLY A 269 -7.98 10.40 -4.16
CA GLY A 269 -8.76 11.55 -4.61
C GLY A 269 -7.99 12.86 -4.48
N ASP A 270 -8.64 13.97 -4.79
CA ASP A 270 -8.00 15.26 -4.69
C ASP A 270 -7.77 15.69 -3.23
N LYS A 271 -6.61 16.28 -2.97
CA LYS A 271 -6.22 16.93 -1.72
C LYS A 271 -6.67 18.38 -1.61
N PHE A 272 -7.29 18.96 -2.64
CA PHE A 272 -7.69 20.37 -2.62
C PHE A 272 -8.66 20.67 -1.48
N GLY A 273 -8.24 21.55 -0.56
CA GLY A 273 -9.05 21.94 0.60
C GLY A 273 -9.13 20.89 1.72
N ILE A 274 -8.34 19.82 1.65
CA ILE A 274 -8.25 18.78 2.69
C ILE A 274 -6.82 18.78 3.25
N THR A 275 -6.71 18.91 4.55
CA THR A 275 -5.42 18.96 5.24
C THR A 275 -4.91 17.54 5.50
N HIS A 276 -3.59 17.42 5.62
CA HIS A 276 -2.99 16.17 6.06
C HIS A 276 -3.55 15.77 7.44
N ARG A 277 -4.02 14.52 7.57
CA ARG A 277 -4.66 13.92 8.75
C ARG A 277 -6.09 14.38 9.04
N ASP A 278 -6.75 15.02 8.08
CA ASP A 278 -8.19 15.26 8.21
C ASP A 278 -8.96 13.94 8.10
N GLU A 279 -10.02 13.81 8.90
CA GLU A 279 -10.94 12.68 8.84
C GLU A 279 -12.05 12.94 7.81
N LEU A 280 -12.23 11.97 6.92
CA LEU A 280 -13.28 11.95 5.90
C LEU A 280 -14.32 10.93 6.30
N TYR A 281 -15.58 11.34 6.32
CA TYR A 281 -16.70 10.51 6.71
C TYR A 281 -17.48 10.08 5.47
N SER A 282 -17.59 8.77 5.23
CA SER A 282 -18.52 8.18 4.27
C SER A 282 -19.75 7.69 5.02
N ASP A 283 -20.94 7.95 4.45
CA ASP A 283 -22.22 7.40 4.93
C ASP A 283 -22.51 7.69 6.41
N ARG A 284 -22.21 8.94 6.82
CA ARG A 284 -22.29 9.39 8.20
C ARG A 284 -23.67 9.11 8.82
N GLY A 285 -23.68 8.49 10.00
CA GLY A 285 -24.89 8.17 10.77
C GLY A 285 -25.64 6.92 10.29
N THR A 286 -25.05 6.13 9.40
CA THR A 286 -25.56 4.81 8.99
C THR A 286 -24.79 3.67 9.68
N GLU A 287 -25.29 2.45 9.62
CA GLU A 287 -24.56 1.26 10.11
C GLU A 287 -23.26 0.99 9.31
N ASP A 288 -23.19 1.52 8.09
CA ASP A 288 -22.04 1.38 7.17
C ASP A 288 -21.10 2.59 7.21
N GLU A 289 -21.15 3.43 8.26
CA GLU A 289 -20.27 4.59 8.39
C GLU A 289 -18.79 4.17 8.34
N LYS A 290 -18.05 4.77 7.39
CA LYS A 290 -16.61 4.57 7.26
C LYS A 290 -15.89 5.87 7.52
N ILE A 291 -14.81 5.78 8.29
CA ILE A 291 -13.93 6.91 8.55
C ILE A 291 -12.62 6.67 7.83
N TYR A 292 -12.19 7.63 7.02
CA TYR A 292 -10.91 7.61 6.35
C TYR A 292 -10.02 8.74 6.86
N LEU A 293 -8.71 8.51 6.95
CA LEU A 293 -7.72 9.50 7.34
C LEU A 293 -6.93 9.94 6.11
N MET A 294 -7.00 11.23 5.77
CA MET A 294 -6.31 11.76 4.58
C MET A 294 -4.80 11.88 4.78
N VAL A 295 -4.04 11.43 3.79
CA VAL A 295 -2.58 11.44 3.76
C VAL A 295 -2.11 12.10 2.47
N ASN A 296 -1.33 13.17 2.64
CA ASN A 296 -0.74 13.90 1.53
C ASN A 296 0.62 13.30 1.21
N VAL A 297 0.61 12.18 0.48
CA VAL A 297 1.84 11.53 -0.01
C VAL A 297 2.62 12.52 -0.88
N ASN A 298 3.91 12.68 -0.59
CA ASN A 298 4.82 13.58 -1.32
C ASN A 298 6.09 12.86 -1.82
N ALA A 299 6.20 11.54 -1.62
CA ALA A 299 7.27 10.73 -2.19
C ALA A 299 7.37 10.96 -3.70
N PRO A 300 8.55 11.33 -4.24
CA PRO A 300 8.70 11.69 -5.65
C PRO A 300 8.43 10.53 -6.60
N TYR A 301 8.73 9.29 -6.17
CA TYR A 301 8.43 8.08 -6.92
C TYR A 301 7.39 7.26 -6.14
N SER A 302 6.27 6.99 -6.79
CA SER A 302 5.19 6.13 -6.29
C SER A 302 4.31 5.69 -7.45
N PHE A 303 3.45 4.69 -7.24
CA PHE A 303 2.47 4.27 -8.25
C PHE A 303 1.53 5.42 -8.68
N ILE A 304 1.34 6.44 -7.84
CA ILE A 304 0.52 7.62 -8.15
C ILE A 304 1.18 8.45 -9.27
N GLY A 305 2.51 8.48 -9.32
CA GLY A 305 3.26 9.20 -10.35
C GLY A 305 2.97 8.73 -11.77
N ASN A 306 2.60 7.46 -11.93
CA ASN A 306 2.20 6.86 -13.21
C ASN A 306 0.69 6.81 -13.43
N SER A 307 -0.09 7.41 -12.51
CA SER A 307 -1.54 7.49 -12.64
C SER A 307 -1.97 8.69 -13.49
N GLY A 308 -3.22 8.71 -13.94
CA GLY A 308 -3.75 9.79 -14.79
C GLY A 308 -3.75 11.19 -14.15
N ASN A 309 -3.50 11.31 -12.84
CA ASN A 309 -3.37 12.58 -12.14
C ASN A 309 -2.43 12.46 -10.92
N ILE A 310 -1.32 13.18 -10.97
CA ILE A 310 -0.23 13.15 -9.99
C ILE A 310 -0.50 13.97 -8.71
N PHE A 311 -1.55 14.80 -8.68
CA PHE A 311 -1.83 15.70 -7.56
C PHE A 311 -2.76 15.12 -6.49
N HIS A 312 -3.10 13.84 -6.57
CA HIS A 312 -3.98 13.18 -5.60
C HIS A 312 -3.27 12.83 -4.29
N GLY A 313 -4.07 12.79 -3.21
CA GLY A 313 -3.68 12.16 -1.96
C GLY A 313 -4.41 10.84 -1.75
N LEU A 314 -3.98 10.09 -0.74
CA LEU A 314 -4.58 8.82 -0.34
C LEU A 314 -5.31 9.00 0.98
N ALA A 315 -6.42 8.31 1.18
CA ALA A 315 -7.07 8.23 2.49
C ALA A 315 -7.16 6.78 2.98
N LEU A 316 -6.64 6.54 4.19
CA LEU A 316 -6.61 5.24 4.83
C LEU A 316 -7.88 5.00 5.63
N ARG A 317 -8.54 3.86 5.46
CA ARG A 317 -9.68 3.48 6.28
C ARG A 317 -9.25 3.26 7.74
N LYS A 318 -9.94 3.93 8.66
CA LYS A 318 -9.76 3.85 10.11
C LYS A 318 -10.85 3.00 10.77
N ILE A 319 -12.10 3.08 10.28
CA ILE A 319 -13.28 2.35 10.78
C ILE A 319 -14.11 1.84 9.58
#